data_AF-A0A661KBZ6-F1
#
_entry.id   AF-A0A661KBZ6-F1
#
_cell.length_a   1.000
_cell.length_b   1.000
_cell.length_c   1.000
_cell.angle_alpha   90.00
_cell.angle_beta   90.00
_cell.angle_gamma   90.00
#
_symmetry.space_group_name_H-M   'P 1'
#
loop_
_entity.id
_entity.type
_entity.pdbx_description
1 polymer ?
#
loop_
_entity_poly.entity_id
_entity_poly.type
_entity_poly.pdbx_seq_one_letter_code
_entity_poly.pdbx_strand_id
1 'polypeptide(L)'
;MDRRTFLRSLGAGMAAVASGSLLAPGRLNAKEIAGEKEFLGVLVDTTRCIGCRSCELACAEVNNLLIPDIEDKSVFEKERLTSETQWTVVNRYETEKGEVFVKKQCMHCCQPACVAACLVKAMKKREEGPVTWDPNCMGCKMCAFSCPYDIPILEYHSAAPKIQKCIFCWDRVKKGGIPACVEACPQ
;
A
#
# COMPACT_ATOMS: atom_id res chain seq x y z
N MET A 1 -1.64 47.59 35.21
CA MET A 1 -1.37 46.20 35.64
C MET A 1 0.05 46.11 36.15
N ASP A 2 0.26 45.71 37.39
CA ASP A 2 1.59 45.57 37.99
C ASP A 2 2.30 44.30 37.50
N ARG A 3 3.61 44.39 37.22
CA ARG A 3 4.41 43.29 36.62
C ARG A 3 4.40 42.05 37.52
N ARG A 4 4.33 42.25 38.84
CA ARG A 4 4.31 41.17 39.82
C ARG A 4 3.00 40.39 39.79
N THR A 5 1.88 41.08 39.56
CA THR A 5 0.56 40.46 39.43
C THR A 5 0.46 39.68 38.13
N PHE A 6 0.98 40.24 37.02
CA PHE A 6 1.02 39.58 35.72
C PHE A 6 1.81 38.26 35.75
N LEU A 7 3.00 38.26 36.37
CA LEU A 7 3.84 37.06 36.47
C LEU A 7 3.22 35.99 37.39
N ARG A 8 2.53 36.39 38.46
CA ARG A 8 1.78 35.45 39.31
C ARG A 8 0.61 34.80 38.58
N SER A 9 -0.15 35.56 37.79
CA SER A 9 -1.24 35.01 36.97
C SER A 9 -0.74 34.06 35.89
N LEU A 10 0.41 34.35 35.26
CA LEU A 10 1.01 33.46 34.27
C LEU A 10 1.50 32.15 34.89
N GLY A 11 2.17 32.22 36.04
CA GLY A 11 2.66 31.04 36.77
C GLY A 11 1.54 30.12 37.25
N ALA A 12 0.43 30.69 37.74
CA ALA A 12 -0.76 29.92 38.12
C ALA A 12 -1.44 29.27 36.90
N GLY A 13 -1.51 29.98 35.77
CA GLY A 13 -2.06 29.43 34.53
C GLY A 13 -1.24 28.28 33.95
N MET A 14 0.09 28.36 34.00
CA MET A 14 0.98 27.29 33.50
C MET A 14 0.95 26.03 34.36
N ALA A 15 0.79 26.16 35.68
CA ALA A 15 0.69 25.01 36.58
C ALA A 15 -0.57 24.15 36.32
N ALA A 16 -1.68 24.78 35.90
CA ALA A 16 -2.91 24.09 35.53
C ALA A 16 -2.78 23.31 34.21
N VAL A 17 -1.93 23.75 33.28
CA VAL A 17 -1.69 23.06 31.99
C VAL A 17 -0.76 21.86 32.18
N ALA A 18 0.21 21.93 33.09
CA ALA A 18 1.16 20.84 33.35
C ALA A 18 0.53 19.64 34.09
N SER A 19 -0.58 19.85 34.80
CA SER A 19 -1.28 18.81 35.58
C SER A 19 -2.49 18.19 34.86
N GLY A 20 -2.84 18.70 33.68
CA GLY A 20 -3.94 18.19 32.87
C GLY A 20 -3.54 17.02 31.97
N SER A 21 -3.53 15.79 32.50
CA SER A 21 -3.46 14.57 31.67
C SER A 21 -4.63 14.42 30.67
N LEU A 22 -5.63 15.30 30.73
CA LEU A 22 -6.80 15.36 29.85
C LEU A 22 -6.49 15.78 28.40
N LEU A 23 -5.36 16.46 28.15
CA LEU A 23 -4.97 16.91 26.82
C LEU A 23 -3.87 16.07 26.18
N ALA A 24 -3.37 15.04 26.88
CA ALA A 24 -2.48 14.08 26.25
C ALA A 24 -3.29 13.27 25.22
N PRO A 25 -2.98 13.34 23.92
CA PRO A 25 -3.62 12.45 22.97
C PRO A 25 -3.35 11.02 23.43
N GLY A 26 -4.41 10.26 23.68
CA GLY A 26 -4.28 8.84 24.04
C GLY A 26 -3.39 8.16 23.01
N ARG A 27 -2.46 7.30 23.48
CA ARG A 27 -1.64 6.50 22.57
C ARG A 27 -2.57 5.60 21.76
N LEU A 28 -2.79 5.96 20.50
CA LEU A 28 -3.47 5.11 19.55
C LEU A 28 -2.50 3.98 19.17
N ASN A 29 -2.65 2.84 19.83
CA ASN A 29 -1.93 1.65 19.43
C ASN A 29 -2.59 1.05 18.19
N ALA A 30 -1.76 0.55 17.28
CA ALA A 30 -2.26 -0.23 16.16
C ALA A 30 -2.93 -1.50 16.71
N LYS A 31 -4.23 -1.67 16.43
CA LYS A 31 -4.99 -2.84 16.87
C LYS A 31 -4.48 -4.07 16.13
N GLU A 32 -4.10 -5.11 16.87
CA GLU A 32 -3.84 -6.41 16.27
C GLU A 32 -5.15 -6.94 15.66
N ILE A 33 -5.08 -7.41 14.41
CA ILE A 33 -6.21 -8.02 13.72
C ILE A 33 -6.33 -9.45 14.27
N ALA A 34 -6.91 -9.59 15.45
CA ALA A 34 -7.36 -10.86 15.99
C ALA A 34 -8.82 -11.04 15.55
N GLY A 35 -9.03 -11.81 14.48
CA GLY A 35 -10.35 -12.18 13.99
C GLY A 35 -10.39 -13.69 13.71
N GLU A 36 -11.59 -14.28 13.76
CA GLU A 36 -11.82 -15.70 13.44
C GLU A 36 -11.65 -16.00 11.95
N LYS A 37 -11.67 -14.98 11.09
CA LYS A 37 -11.47 -15.11 9.64
C LYS A 37 -10.00 -15.30 9.30
N GLU A 38 -9.75 -16.27 8.42
CA GLU A 38 -8.43 -16.56 7.90
C GLU A 38 -7.85 -15.36 7.14
N PHE A 39 -6.61 -15.00 7.47
CA PHE A 39 -5.89 -13.91 6.83
C PHE A 39 -5.24 -14.39 5.53
N LEU A 40 -5.54 -13.74 4.42
CA LEU A 40 -4.99 -14.07 3.11
C LEU A 40 -3.66 -13.34 2.87
N GLY A 41 -2.68 -14.10 2.40
CA GLY A 41 -1.38 -13.61 1.97
C GLY A 41 -0.98 -14.21 0.62
N VAL A 42 -0.06 -13.56 -0.08
CA VAL A 42 0.59 -14.12 -1.27
C VAL A 42 2.07 -14.27 -0.98
N LEU A 43 2.55 -15.51 -1.08
CA LEU A 43 3.97 -15.81 -1.07
C LEU A 43 4.49 -15.80 -2.51
N VAL A 44 5.52 -15.00 -2.77
CA VAL A 44 6.27 -15.03 -4.02
C VAL A 44 7.60 -15.69 -3.72
N ASP A 45 7.78 -16.93 -4.19
CA ASP A 45 9.04 -17.66 -4.04
C ASP A 45 10.03 -17.22 -5.12
N THR A 46 10.99 -16.38 -4.74
CA THR A 46 12.02 -15.86 -5.64
C THR A 46 13.03 -16.93 -6.08
N THR A 47 13.10 -18.08 -5.40
CA THR A 47 13.98 -19.19 -5.79
C THR A 47 13.42 -20.00 -6.96
N ARG A 48 12.12 -19.88 -7.22
CA ARG A 48 11.40 -20.58 -8.30
C ARG A 48 10.96 -19.63 -9.41
N CYS A 49 11.01 -18.32 -9.17
CA CYS A 49 10.60 -17.33 -10.15
C CYS A 49 11.53 -17.34 -11.37
N ILE A 50 10.98 -17.66 -12.53
CA ILE A 50 11.71 -17.73 -13.82
C ILE A 50 11.62 -16.44 -14.66
N GLY A 51 11.04 -15.37 -14.11
CA GLY A 51 10.93 -14.10 -14.84
C GLY A 51 9.99 -14.13 -16.06
N CYS A 52 9.04 -15.09 -16.14
CA CYS A 52 8.13 -15.24 -17.29
C CYS A 52 7.12 -14.09 -17.47
N ARG A 53 6.94 -13.25 -16.45
CA ARG A 53 6.03 -12.09 -16.45
C ARG A 53 4.55 -12.41 -16.72
N SER A 54 4.13 -13.68 -16.69
CA SER A 54 2.71 -14.07 -16.79
C SER A 54 1.83 -13.43 -15.71
N CYS A 55 2.42 -13.15 -14.54
CA CYS A 55 1.75 -12.41 -13.48
C CYS A 55 1.43 -10.95 -13.83
N GLU A 56 2.22 -10.29 -14.70
CA GLU A 56 1.94 -8.94 -15.20
C GLU A 56 0.77 -8.96 -16.17
N LEU A 57 0.81 -9.89 -17.13
CA LEU A 57 -0.25 -10.10 -18.11
C LEU A 57 -1.61 -10.36 -17.43
N ALA A 58 -1.68 -11.38 -16.56
CA ALA A 58 -2.93 -11.74 -15.88
C ALA A 58 -3.45 -10.62 -14.97
N CYS A 59 -2.56 -9.83 -14.37
CA CYS A 59 -2.95 -8.65 -13.59
C CYS A 59 -3.54 -7.56 -14.51
N ALA A 60 -2.94 -7.32 -15.67
CA ALA A 60 -3.43 -6.33 -16.61
C ALA A 60 -4.80 -6.72 -17.17
N GLU A 61 -4.99 -7.97 -17.58
CA GLU A 61 -6.27 -8.48 -18.12
C GLU A 61 -7.42 -8.31 -17.13
N VAL A 62 -7.26 -8.81 -15.89
CA VAL A 62 -8.33 -8.79 -14.89
C VAL A 62 -8.69 -7.38 -14.44
N ASN A 63 -7.73 -6.44 -14.50
CA ASN A 63 -7.97 -5.06 -14.07
C ASN A 63 -8.18 -4.10 -15.26
N ASN A 64 -8.29 -4.61 -16.49
CA ASN A 64 -8.44 -3.83 -17.73
C ASN A 64 -7.35 -2.74 -17.88
N LEU A 65 -6.10 -3.11 -17.60
CA LEU A 65 -4.94 -2.24 -17.77
C LEU A 65 -4.28 -2.47 -19.14
N LEU A 66 -3.25 -1.68 -19.44
CA LEU A 66 -2.43 -1.88 -20.63
C LEU A 66 -1.83 -3.30 -20.62
N ILE A 67 -2.05 -4.06 -21.69
CA ILE A 67 -1.49 -5.40 -21.80
C ILE A 67 0.01 -5.30 -22.09
N PRO A 68 0.89 -5.83 -21.22
CA PRO A 68 2.33 -5.79 -21.46
C PRO A 68 2.73 -6.83 -22.52
N ASP A 69 3.72 -6.49 -23.33
CA ASP A 69 4.47 -7.51 -24.08
C ASP A 69 5.40 -8.24 -23.10
N ILE A 70 5.11 -9.50 -22.85
CA ILE A 70 5.88 -10.35 -21.92
C ILE A 70 7.09 -11.02 -22.58
N GLU A 71 7.14 -11.04 -23.92
CA GLU A 71 8.28 -11.56 -24.68
C GLU A 71 9.43 -10.55 -24.77
N ASP A 72 9.11 -9.25 -24.61
CA ASP A 72 10.12 -8.20 -24.51
C ASP A 72 10.99 -8.37 -23.24
N LYS A 73 12.25 -8.74 -23.46
CA LYS A 73 13.25 -8.91 -22.39
C LYS A 73 14.03 -7.63 -22.07
N SER A 74 13.93 -6.57 -22.89
CA SER A 74 14.60 -5.29 -22.65
C SER A 74 14.12 -4.62 -21.35
N VAL A 75 12.93 -4.99 -20.89
CA VAL A 75 12.36 -4.56 -19.60
C VAL A 75 13.24 -4.90 -18.39
N PHE A 76 14.15 -5.88 -18.52
CA PHE A 76 15.07 -6.31 -17.47
C PHE A 76 16.41 -5.57 -17.49
N GLU A 77 16.62 -4.61 -18.39
CA GLU A 77 17.83 -3.78 -18.43
C GLU A 77 17.84 -2.71 -17.33
N LYS A 78 16.67 -2.38 -16.78
CA LYS A 78 16.51 -1.40 -15.70
C LYS A 78 15.48 -1.86 -14.69
N GLU A 79 15.64 -1.42 -13.45
CA GLU A 79 14.59 -1.60 -12.45
C GLU A 79 13.34 -0.81 -12.86
N ARG A 80 12.21 -1.50 -12.96
CA ARG A 80 10.89 -0.89 -13.17
C ARG A 80 10.16 -0.72 -11.84
N LEU A 81 9.42 0.37 -11.76
CA LEU A 81 8.42 0.60 -10.73
C LEU A 81 7.03 0.26 -11.26
N THR A 82 6.08 0.05 -10.35
CA THR A 82 4.66 0.01 -10.72
C THR A 82 4.22 1.36 -11.24
N SER A 83 3.22 1.37 -12.11
CA SER A 83 2.68 2.59 -12.73
C SER A 83 1.16 2.59 -12.68
N GLU A 84 0.55 3.64 -13.22
CA GLU A 84 -0.90 3.72 -13.41
C GLU A 84 -1.45 2.56 -14.23
N THR A 85 -0.65 2.05 -15.17
CA THR A 85 -1.03 1.02 -16.12
C THR A 85 -0.48 -0.36 -15.79
N GLN A 86 0.45 -0.49 -14.84
CA GLN A 86 1.06 -1.76 -14.45
C GLN A 86 1.16 -1.84 -12.93
N TRP A 87 0.23 -2.55 -12.30
CA TRP A 87 0.15 -2.65 -10.84
C TRP A 87 1.09 -3.70 -10.22
N THR A 88 1.74 -4.48 -11.07
CA THR A 88 2.78 -5.44 -10.71
C THR A 88 3.83 -5.45 -11.80
N VAL A 89 5.10 -5.56 -11.41
CA VAL A 89 6.23 -5.69 -12.34
C VAL A 89 7.23 -6.69 -11.80
N VAL A 90 7.95 -7.39 -12.67
CA VAL A 90 9.06 -8.28 -12.34
C VAL A 90 10.35 -7.62 -12.78
N ASN A 91 11.33 -7.59 -11.88
CA ASN A 91 12.67 -7.07 -12.11
C ASN A 91 13.68 -8.20 -11.97
N ARG A 92 14.79 -8.10 -12.71
CA ARG A 92 15.93 -9.02 -12.63
C ARG A 92 17.04 -8.37 -11.81
N TYR A 93 17.64 -9.14 -10.93
CA TYR A 93 18.79 -8.74 -10.12
C TYR A 93 19.90 -9.76 -10.27
N GLU A 94 21.13 -9.29 -10.44
CA GLU A 94 22.33 -10.11 -10.40
C GLU A 94 22.76 -10.34 -8.95
N THR A 95 23.03 -11.60 -8.61
CA THR A 95 23.56 -11.97 -7.29
C THR A 95 24.79 -12.85 -7.46
N GLU A 96 25.54 -13.06 -6.38
CA GLU A 96 26.68 -14.00 -6.37
C GLU A 96 26.29 -15.44 -6.75
N LYS A 97 25.01 -15.81 -6.60
CA LYS A 97 24.46 -17.14 -6.88
C LYS A 97 23.74 -17.22 -8.22
N GLY A 98 23.81 -16.17 -9.04
CA GLY A 98 23.13 -16.06 -10.33
C GLY A 98 22.00 -15.04 -10.34
N GLU A 99 21.25 -15.02 -11.43
CA GLU A 99 20.12 -14.12 -11.64
C GLU A 99 18.94 -14.49 -10.76
N VAL A 100 18.30 -13.49 -10.15
CA VAL A 100 17.06 -13.64 -9.36
C VAL A 100 16.01 -12.70 -9.90
N PHE A 101 14.79 -13.21 -10.07
CA PHE A 101 13.64 -12.43 -10.50
C PHE A 101 12.74 -12.10 -9.32
N VAL A 102 12.54 -10.80 -9.07
CA VAL A 102 11.76 -10.30 -7.93
C VAL A 102 10.57 -9.51 -8.44
N LYS A 103 9.38 -9.92 -7.98
CA LYS A 103 8.11 -9.24 -8.27
C LYS A 103 7.92 -8.06 -7.31
N LYS A 104 7.69 -6.86 -7.85
CA LYS A 104 7.30 -5.65 -7.12
C LYS A 104 5.80 -5.41 -7.28
N GLN A 105 5.07 -5.39 -6.16
CA GLN A 105 3.62 -5.15 -6.08
C GLN A 105 3.24 -4.65 -4.68
N CYS A 106 1.96 -4.33 -4.46
CA CYS A 106 1.44 -4.02 -3.12
C CYS A 106 1.65 -5.19 -2.16
N MET A 107 2.27 -4.92 -1.00
CA MET A 107 2.50 -5.93 0.04
C MET A 107 1.27 -6.18 0.93
N HIS A 108 0.20 -5.38 0.78
CA HIS A 108 -1.02 -5.49 1.58
C HIS A 108 -0.77 -5.61 3.10
N CYS A 109 0.13 -4.75 3.61
CA CYS A 109 0.70 -4.80 4.95
C CYS A 109 -0.35 -5.03 6.05
N CYS A 110 0.01 -5.75 7.12
CA CYS A 110 -0.85 -5.95 8.28
C CYS A 110 -1.24 -4.63 8.95
N GLN A 111 -0.29 -3.70 9.05
CA GLN A 111 -0.46 -2.34 9.55
C GLN A 111 -0.13 -1.33 8.45
N PRO A 112 -1.06 -1.06 7.52
CA PRO A 112 -0.78 -0.27 6.34
C PRO A 112 -0.74 1.23 6.63
N ALA A 113 0.45 1.83 6.55
CA ALA A 113 0.65 3.27 6.68
C ALA A 113 -0.22 4.08 5.71
N CYS A 114 -0.43 3.57 4.49
CA CYS A 114 -1.29 4.19 3.48
C CYS A 114 -2.77 4.28 3.87
N VAL A 115 -3.25 3.37 4.73
CA VAL A 115 -4.60 3.47 5.31
C VAL A 115 -4.61 4.53 6.41
N ALA A 116 -3.62 4.52 7.31
CA ALA A 116 -3.52 5.50 8.39
C ALA A 116 -3.40 6.95 7.88
N ALA A 117 -2.69 7.15 6.77
CA ALA A 117 -2.48 8.46 6.15
C ALA A 117 -3.69 8.97 5.34
N CYS A 118 -4.72 8.15 5.11
CA CYS A 118 -5.83 8.53 4.24
C CYS A 118 -6.84 9.44 4.94
N LEU A 119 -6.80 10.75 4.63
CA LEU A 119 -7.63 11.79 5.25
C LEU A 119 -9.15 11.53 5.12
N VAL A 120 -9.57 10.97 3.99
CA VAL A 120 -10.99 10.69 3.69
C VAL A 120 -11.37 9.22 3.94
N LYS A 121 -10.48 8.43 4.55
CA LYS A 121 -10.69 7.00 4.81
C LYS A 121 -11.08 6.18 3.56
N ALA A 122 -10.64 6.59 2.37
CA ALA A 122 -10.85 5.86 1.13
C ALA A 122 -10.01 4.57 1.07
N MET A 123 -8.78 4.60 1.60
CA MET A 123 -7.95 3.40 1.76
C MET A 123 -8.54 2.53 2.89
N LYS A 124 -8.69 1.22 2.64
CA LYS A 124 -9.28 0.25 3.57
C LYS A 124 -8.38 -0.97 3.74
N LYS A 125 -8.13 -1.37 4.99
CA LYS A 125 -7.71 -2.74 5.31
C LYS A 125 -8.97 -3.59 5.46
N ARG A 126 -9.14 -4.60 4.62
CA ARG A 126 -10.21 -5.61 4.74
C ARG A 126 -9.84 -6.59 5.85
N GLU A 127 -10.84 -7.22 6.46
CA GLU A 127 -10.65 -8.16 7.57
C GLU A 127 -9.84 -9.38 7.11
N GLU A 128 -10.05 -9.81 5.88
CA GLU A 128 -9.40 -10.95 5.23
C GLU A 128 -7.92 -10.66 4.87
N GLY A 129 -7.42 -9.44 5.08
CA GLY A 129 -6.03 -9.05 4.79
C GLY A 129 -5.82 -8.07 3.63
N PRO A 130 -6.56 -8.11 2.51
CA PRO A 130 -6.35 -7.17 1.42
C PRO A 130 -6.47 -5.69 1.83
N VAL A 131 -5.52 -4.89 1.37
CA VAL A 131 -5.62 -3.42 1.40
C VAL A 131 -6.19 -2.93 0.07
N THR A 132 -7.36 -2.30 0.08
CA THR A 132 -8.05 -1.77 -1.11
C THR A 132 -8.30 -0.27 -0.96
N TRP A 133 -8.99 0.34 -1.92
CA TRP A 133 -9.42 1.73 -1.85
C TRP A 133 -10.82 1.90 -2.45
N ASP A 134 -11.57 2.88 -1.93
CA ASP A 134 -12.96 3.16 -2.33
C ASP A 134 -13.04 4.47 -3.15
N PRO A 135 -14.07 4.67 -3.99
CA PRO A 135 -14.17 5.80 -4.92
C PRO A 135 -14.22 7.21 -4.29
N ASN A 136 -14.43 7.32 -2.98
CA ASN A 136 -14.43 8.60 -2.27
C ASN A 136 -13.01 9.20 -2.08
N CYS A 137 -12.00 8.64 -2.74
CA CYS A 137 -10.65 9.18 -2.79
C CYS A 137 -10.65 10.60 -3.40
N MET A 138 -9.98 11.54 -2.73
CA MET A 138 -9.81 12.92 -3.21
C MET A 138 -8.46 13.19 -3.89
N GLY A 139 -7.61 12.17 -4.08
CA GLY A 139 -6.35 12.34 -4.79
C GLY A 139 -5.24 13.10 -4.05
N CYS A 140 -5.31 13.25 -2.72
CA CYS A 140 -4.36 14.05 -1.92
C CYS A 140 -2.92 13.51 -1.82
N LYS A 141 -2.60 12.36 -2.41
CA LYS A 141 -1.27 11.72 -2.43
C LYS A 141 -0.65 11.29 -1.09
N MET A 142 -1.29 11.55 0.05
CA MET A 142 -0.77 11.14 1.37
C MET A 142 -0.51 9.63 1.48
N CYS A 143 -1.39 8.81 0.88
CA CYS A 143 -1.23 7.36 0.85
C CYS A 143 0.02 6.92 0.07
N ALA A 144 0.35 7.61 -1.03
CA ALA A 144 1.54 7.34 -1.84
C ALA A 144 2.81 7.66 -1.03
N PHE A 145 2.88 8.87 -0.47
CA PHE A 145 4.03 9.31 0.34
C PHE A 145 4.28 8.43 1.58
N SER A 146 3.21 7.93 2.20
CA SER A 146 3.33 7.07 3.39
C SER A 146 3.73 5.63 3.10
N CYS A 147 3.71 5.18 1.84
CA CYS A 147 3.96 3.79 1.51
C CYS A 147 5.48 3.52 1.42
N PRO A 148 6.06 2.62 2.24
CA PRO A 148 7.49 2.33 2.20
C PRO A 148 7.94 1.54 0.96
N TYR A 149 6.99 1.18 0.08
CA TYR A 149 7.23 0.39 -1.13
C TYR A 149 6.92 1.19 -2.42
N ASP A 150 6.54 2.46 -2.30
CA ASP A 150 6.19 3.34 -3.42
C ASP A 150 5.08 2.79 -4.35
N ILE A 151 4.06 2.15 -3.75
CA ILE A 151 3.06 1.41 -4.53
C ILE A 151 1.82 2.22 -4.94
N PRO A 152 1.15 2.99 -4.07
CA PRO A 152 0.00 3.78 -4.52
C PRO A 152 0.47 4.83 -5.54
N ILE A 153 0.19 4.58 -6.82
CA ILE A 153 0.40 5.55 -7.90
C ILE A 153 -0.90 6.35 -8.06
N LEU A 154 -0.83 7.60 -8.48
CA LEU A 154 -2.02 8.39 -8.80
C LEU A 154 -2.06 8.67 -10.28
N GLU A 155 -3.28 8.73 -10.82
CA GLU A 155 -3.51 9.20 -12.18
C GLU A 155 -2.97 10.62 -12.40
N TYR A 156 -2.20 10.85 -13.46
CA TYR A 156 -1.72 12.20 -13.79
C TYR A 156 -2.70 13.00 -14.66
N HIS A 157 -3.64 12.34 -15.33
CA HIS A 157 -4.49 12.94 -16.37
C HIS A 157 -5.89 13.36 -15.91
N SER A 158 -6.16 13.35 -14.60
CA SER A 158 -7.47 13.68 -14.02
C SER A 158 -7.34 14.75 -12.93
N ALA A 159 -8.26 15.71 -12.92
CA ALA A 159 -8.39 16.69 -11.83
C ALA A 159 -8.82 16.04 -10.50
N ALA A 160 -9.44 14.85 -10.57
CA ALA A 160 -9.75 13.99 -9.43
C ALA A 160 -9.03 12.65 -9.62
N PRO A 161 -7.71 12.59 -9.34
CA PRO A 161 -6.91 11.44 -9.71
C PRO A 161 -7.21 10.26 -8.80
N LYS A 162 -7.47 9.10 -9.42
CA LYS A 162 -7.68 7.86 -8.68
C LYS A 162 -6.36 7.19 -8.35
N ILE A 163 -6.40 6.32 -7.33
CA ILE A 163 -5.24 5.54 -6.91
C ILE A 163 -5.15 4.30 -7.79
N GLN A 164 -3.96 4.03 -8.31
CA GLN A 164 -3.62 2.87 -9.11
C GLN A 164 -2.65 2.01 -8.29
N LYS A 165 -3.08 0.81 -7.92
CA LYS A 165 -2.28 -0.17 -7.16
C LYS A 165 -2.93 -1.54 -7.19
N CYS A 166 -2.14 -2.60 -6.95
CA CYS A 166 -2.68 -3.93 -6.71
C CYS A 166 -3.71 -3.91 -5.56
N ILE A 167 -4.88 -4.49 -5.80
CA ILE A 167 -5.99 -4.63 -4.84
C ILE A 167 -6.21 -6.08 -4.39
N PHE A 168 -5.18 -6.93 -4.53
CA PHE A 168 -5.26 -8.37 -4.22
C PHE A 168 -6.35 -9.12 -5.00
N CYS A 169 -6.72 -8.63 -6.20
CA CYS A 169 -7.86 -9.12 -6.96
C CYS A 169 -9.12 -9.26 -6.09
N TRP A 170 -9.39 -8.26 -5.23
CA TRP A 170 -10.42 -8.36 -4.18
C TRP A 170 -11.80 -8.82 -4.70
N ASP A 171 -12.18 -8.40 -5.90
CA ASP A 171 -13.46 -8.81 -6.51
C ASP A 171 -13.56 -10.29 -6.85
N ARG A 172 -12.42 -10.96 -7.08
CA ARG A 172 -12.31 -12.42 -7.28
C ARG A 172 -12.25 -13.13 -5.94
N VAL A 173 -11.40 -12.63 -5.04
CA VAL A 173 -11.16 -13.24 -3.72
C VAL A 173 -12.42 -13.28 -2.85
N LYS A 174 -13.20 -12.20 -2.84
CA LYS A 174 -14.48 -12.17 -2.10
C LYS A 174 -15.55 -13.15 -2.63
N LYS A 175 -15.32 -13.75 -3.80
CA LYS A 175 -16.18 -14.78 -4.41
C LYS A 175 -15.60 -16.19 -4.27
N GLY A 176 -14.54 -16.37 -3.47
CA GLY A 176 -13.86 -17.65 -3.27
C GLY A 176 -12.80 -17.99 -4.33
N GLY A 177 -12.52 -17.09 -5.28
CA GLY A 177 -11.43 -17.26 -6.23
C GLY A 177 -10.07 -16.87 -5.64
N ILE A 178 -9.00 -17.13 -6.39
CA ILE A 178 -7.63 -16.68 -6.03
C ILE A 178 -7.21 -15.48 -6.89
N PRO A 179 -6.15 -14.73 -6.51
CA PRO A 179 -5.63 -13.66 -7.35
C PRO A 179 -5.13 -14.15 -8.71
N ALA A 180 -5.36 -13.36 -9.75
CA ALA A 180 -5.03 -13.73 -11.13
C ALA A 180 -3.54 -14.03 -11.33
N CYS A 181 -2.68 -13.23 -10.70
CA CYS A 181 -1.24 -13.45 -10.76
C CYS A 181 -0.76 -14.72 -10.05
N VAL A 182 -1.53 -15.25 -9.10
CA VAL A 182 -1.24 -16.53 -8.44
C VAL A 182 -1.67 -17.68 -9.34
N GLU A 183 -2.88 -17.60 -9.89
CA GLU A 183 -3.41 -18.59 -10.82
C GLU A 183 -2.57 -18.73 -12.10
N ALA A 184 -2.05 -17.62 -12.62
CA ALA A 184 -1.28 -17.60 -13.86
C ALA A 184 0.21 -17.97 -13.69
N CYS A 185 0.70 -18.16 -12.45
CA CYS A 185 2.10 -18.48 -12.22
C CYS A 185 2.40 -19.93 -12.67
N PRO A 186 3.33 -20.16 -13.62
CA PRO A 186 3.63 -21.51 -14.08
C PRO A 186 4.52 -22.32 -13.13
N GLN A 187 4.89 -21.75 -11.98
CA GLN A 187 5.78 -22.33 -10.97
C GLN A 187 5.08 -22.34 -9.61
#